data_AF-A0A7W8LGK6-F1
#
_entry.id   AF-A0A7W8LGK6-F1
#
_cell.length_a   1.000
_cell.length_b   1.000
_cell.length_c   1.000
_cell.angle_alpha   90.00
_cell.angle_beta   90.00
_cell.angle_gamma   90.00
#
_symmetry.space_group_name_H-M   'P 1'
#
loop_
_entity.id
_entity.type
_entity.pdbx_description
1 polymer ?
#
loop_
_entity_poly.entity_id
_entity_poly.type
_entity_poly.pdbx_seq_one_letter_code
_entity_poly.pdbx_strand_id
1 'polypeptide(L)' 'MTESFVKVVKHDYVASLDKPDAQPALSRLAIAFERYKEAPHKALKERSRREFRHAAASST' A
#
# COMPACT_ATOMS: atom_id res chain seq x y z
N MET A 1 -4.71 -9.42 -7.93
CA MET A 1 -4.61 -8.89 -6.55
C MET A 1 -4.67 -10.07 -5.62
N THR A 2 -3.52 -10.49 -5.11
CA THR A 2 -3.26 -11.84 -4.60
C THR A 2 -3.44 -11.86 -3.08
N GLU A 3 -3.87 -12.98 -2.49
CA GLU A 3 -4.10 -13.14 -1.04
C GLU A 3 -2.92 -12.67 -0.16
N SER A 4 -1.71 -12.70 -0.68
CA SER A 4 -0.50 -12.17 -0.03
C SER A 4 -0.64 -10.68 0.35
N PHE A 5 -1.29 -9.88 -0.48
CA PHE A 5 -1.56 -8.47 -0.18
C PHE A 5 -2.53 -8.33 1.01
N VAL A 6 -3.60 -9.12 1.02
CA VAL A 6 -4.60 -9.09 2.11
C VAL A 6 -3.98 -9.55 3.42
N LYS A 7 -3.08 -10.54 3.39
CA LYS A 7 -2.32 -10.98 4.57
C LYS A 7 -1.42 -9.88 5.14
N VAL A 8 -0.64 -9.20 4.29
CA VAL A 8 0.25 -8.10 4.71
C VAL A 8 -0.56 -6.94 5.30
N VAL A 9 -1.66 -6.54 4.65
CA VAL A 9 -2.53 -5.46 5.15
C VAL A 9 -3.12 -5.82 6.52
N LYS A 10 -3.62 -7.04 6.70
CA LYS A 10 -4.20 -7.47 7.99
C LYS A 10 -3.16 -7.57 9.10
N HIS A 11 -2.00 -8.14 8.81
CA HIS A 11 -0.97 -8.38 9.82
C HIS A 11 -0.25 -7.10 10.23
N ASP A 12 0.25 -6.32 9.27
CA ASP A 12 1.14 -5.21 9.60
C ASP A 12 0.39 -3.92 9.91
N TYR A 13 -0.80 -3.74 9.36
CA TYR A 13 -1.57 -2.51 9.50
C TYR A 13 -2.79 -2.64 10.40
N VAL A 14 -3.56 -3.73 10.31
CA VAL A 14 -4.77 -3.89 11.16
C VAL A 14 -4.41 -4.34 12.57
N ALA A 15 -3.41 -5.21 12.74
CA ALA A 15 -3.00 -5.68 14.06
C ALA A 15 -2.18 -4.64 14.85
N SER A 16 -1.55 -3.67 14.17
CA SER A 16 -0.78 -2.58 14.79
C SER A 16 -1.63 -1.35 15.15
N LEU A 17 -2.90 -1.33 14.76
CA LEU A 17 -3.85 -0.29 15.15
C LEU A 17 -4.35 -0.57 16.57
N ASP A 18 -3.84 0.18 17.54
CA ASP A 18 -4.42 0.22 18.90
C ASP A 18 -5.90 0.61 18.82
N LYS A 19 -6.73 -0.10 19.60
CA LYS A 19 -8.21 -0.03 19.56
C LYS A 19 -8.85 0.92 20.59
N PRO A 20 -8.44 2.18 20.82
CA PRO A 20 -9.34 3.11 21.48
C PRO A 20 -10.24 3.86 20.50
N ASP A 21 -9.86 4.01 19.22
CA ASP A 21 -10.68 4.81 18.29
C ASP A 21 -10.47 4.45 16.80
N ALA A 22 -11.57 4.13 16.10
CA ALA A 22 -11.55 3.61 14.73
C ALA A 22 -11.27 4.70 13.67
N GLN A 23 -11.64 5.96 13.95
CA GLN A 23 -11.38 7.08 13.03
C GLN A 23 -9.89 7.35 12.80
N PRO A 24 -9.05 7.53 13.85
CA PRO A 24 -7.62 7.75 13.63
C PRO A 24 -6.95 6.51 13.03
N ALA A 25 -7.50 5.33 13.29
CA ALA A 25 -7.01 4.08 12.73
C ALA A 25 -7.20 3.99 11.20
N LEU A 26 -8.39 4.36 10.70
CA LEU A 26 -8.67 4.43 9.27
C LEU A 26 -7.84 5.52 8.58
N SER A 27 -7.65 6.67 9.22
CA SER A 27 -6.80 7.74 8.69
C SER A 27 -5.34 7.29 8.54
N ARG A 28 -4.79 6.57 9.53
CA ARG A 28 -3.43 5.99 9.47
C ARG A 28 -3.33 4.93 8.37
N LEU A 29 -4.37 4.12 8.18
CA LEU A 29 -4.42 3.12 7.11
C LEU A 29 -4.44 3.76 5.72
N ALA A 30 -5.20 4.84 5.52
CA ALA A 30 -5.23 5.59 4.26
C ALA A 30 -3.84 6.16 3.92
N ILE A 31 -3.16 6.75 4.89
CA ILE A 31 -1.79 7.28 4.73
C ILE A 31 -0.79 6.14 4.42
N ALA A 32 -0.93 5.00 5.09
CA ALA A 32 -0.13 3.82 4.83
C ALA A 32 -0.30 3.29 3.41
N PHE A 33 -1.53 3.27 2.87
CA PHE A 33 -1.79 2.87 1.49
C PHE A 33 -1.16 3.84 0.48
N GLU A 34 -1.21 5.15 0.72
CA GLU A 34 -0.52 6.12 -0.14
C GLU A 34 1.00 5.90 -0.12
N ARG A 35 1.59 5.70 1.06
CA ARG A 35 3.02 5.38 1.19
C ARG A 35 3.40 4.06 0.51
N TYR A 36 2.55 3.04 0.59
CA TYR A 36 2.76 1.78 -0.12
C TYR A 36 2.76 1.95 -1.65
N LYS A 37 1.96 2.87 -2.19
CA LYS A 37 1.91 3.16 -3.64
C LYS A 37 3.16 3.90 -4.15
N GLU A 38 3.81 4.68 -3.29
CA GLU A 38 5.01 5.46 -3.61
C GLU A 38 6.31 4.75 -3.25
N ALA A 39 6.25 3.70 -2.42
CA ALA A 39 7.41 2.91 -2.07
C ALA A 39 7.95 2.15 -3.29
N PRO A 40 9.26 2.22 -3.58
CA PRO A 40 9.87 1.37 -4.59
C PRO A 40 9.77 -0.08 -4.11
N HIS A 41 9.06 -0.93 -4.85
CA HIS A 41 8.90 -2.36 -4.57
C HIS A 41 10.21 -3.13 -4.86
N LYS A 42 11.32 -2.70 -4.25
CA LYS A 42 12.66 -3.29 -4.46
C LYS A 42 12.68 -4.78 -4.10
N ALA A 43 11.84 -5.21 -3.17
CA ALA A 43 11.70 -6.62 -2.81
C ALA A 43 11.00 -7.50 -3.88
N LEU A 44 10.22 -6.90 -4.79
CA LEU A 44 9.49 -7.63 -5.84
C LEU A 44 10.13 -7.55 -7.24
N LYS A 45 11.22 -6.77 -7.43
CA LYS A 45 11.78 -6.42 -8.76
C LYS A 45 10.76 -5.83 -9.76
N GLU A 46 9.57 -5.47 -9.28
CA GLU A 46 8.47 -4.92 -10.07
C GLU A 46 8.45 -3.40 -9.93
N ARG A 47 8.06 -2.71 -11.01
CA ARG A 47 7.92 -1.24 -11.02
C ARG A 47 6.89 -0.80 -9.99
N SER A 48 7.06 0.39 -9.41
CA SER A 48 5.99 0.96 -8.57
C SER A 48 4.73 1.17 -9.42
N ARG A 49 3.54 1.09 -8.80
CA ARG A 49 2.27 1.27 -9.54
C ARG A 49 2.18 2.65 -10.22
N ARG A 50 2.86 3.65 -9.67
CA ARG A 50 2.98 4.98 -10.26
C ARG A 50 3.91 4.97 -11.48
N GLU A 51 5.08 4.36 -11.39
CA GLU A 51 5.98 4.17 -12.54
C GLU A 51 5.34 3.35 -13.66
N PHE A 52 4.58 2.31 -13.31
CA PHE A 52 3.81 1.54 -14.29
C PHE A 52 2.80 2.42 -15.03
N ARG A 53 2.04 3.25 -14.30
CA ARG A 53 1.09 4.20 -14.90
C ARG A 53 1.78 5.28 -15.75
N HIS A 54 2.92 5.81 -15.30
CA HIS A 54 3.68 6.78 -16.08
C HIS A 54 4.29 6.16 -17.35
N ALA A 55 4.83 4.95 -17.28
CA ALA A 55 5.34 4.24 -18.45
C ALA A 55 4.24 3.95 -19.48
N ALA A 56 3.03 3.60 -19.02
CA ALA A 56 1.87 3.43 -19.89
C ALA A 56 1.43 4.76 -20.53
N ALA A 57 1.47 5.86 -19.79
CA ALA A 57 1.12 7.19 -20.29
C ALA A 57 2.16 7.79 -21.26
N SER A 58 3.44 7.44 -21.13
CA SER A 58 4.50 7.86 -22.06
C SER A 58 4.59 7.03 -23.34
N SER A 59 3.78 5.99 -23.49
CA SER A 59 3.74 5.12 -24.68
C SER A 59 2.59 5.47 -25.65
N THR A 60 1.94 6.62 -25.45
CA THR A 60 0.93 7.21 -26.35
C THR A 60 1.48 8.52 -26.91
#